data_AF-A0A0D3D3H7-F1
#
_entry.id   AF-A0A0D3D3H7-F1
#
_cell.length_a   1.000
_cell.length_b   1.000
_cell.length_c   1.000
_cell.angle_alpha   90.00
_cell.angle_beta   90.00
_cell.angle_gamma   90.00
#
_symmetry.space_group_name_H-M   'P 1'
#
loop_
_entity.id
_entity.type
_entity.pdbx_description
1 polymer ?
#
loop_
_entity_poly.entity_id
_entity_poly.type
_entity_poly.pdbx_seq_one_letter_code
_entity_poly.pdbx_strand_id
1 'polypeptide(L)'
;MFLIYSPSFTGVPDVRHLTFESLCLGRSSQSIAAGLLRFWVSLNFKKNSEFMGITVFFLDEKVNSVIHGFIPVGRANHYRPSLKAGSVVKVVCFEVATQKSFVLRLLLKHVQDN
;
A
#
# COMPACT_ATOMS: atom_id res chain seq x y z
N MET A 1 15.06 -14.83 10.21
CA MET A 1 15.55 -13.58 10.81
C MET A 1 15.68 -12.57 9.69
N PHE A 2 14.67 -11.73 9.47
CA PHE A 2 14.70 -10.75 8.39
C PHE A 2 15.26 -9.45 8.95
N LEU A 3 16.54 -9.19 8.66
CA LEU A 3 17.16 -7.90 8.89
C LEU A 3 16.68 -6.98 7.77
N ILE A 4 15.68 -6.14 8.03
CA ILE A 4 15.40 -4.98 7.18
C ILE A 4 16.25 -3.84 7.71
N TYR A 5 17.30 -3.53 6.94
CA TYR A 5 18.03 -2.28 7.03
C TYR A 5 17.01 -1.17 6.77
N SER A 6 16.65 -0.41 7.79
CA SER A 6 15.89 0.82 7.60
C SER A 6 16.87 1.86 7.03
N PRO A 7 16.84 2.22 5.74
CA PRO A 7 17.41 3.50 5.39
C PRO A 7 16.56 4.52 6.14
N SER A 8 17.16 5.18 7.13
CA SER A 8 16.60 6.42 7.64
C SER A 8 16.26 7.26 6.42
N PHE A 9 14.97 7.56 6.23
CA PHE A 9 14.46 8.25 5.05
C PHE A 9 14.90 9.72 5.12
N THR A 10 16.21 9.96 5.06
CA THR A 10 16.88 11.25 5.14
C THR A 10 17.29 11.61 3.72
N GLY A 11 16.34 12.12 2.94
CA GLY A 11 16.63 12.55 1.57
C GLY A 11 15.41 12.99 0.75
N VAL A 12 14.19 12.62 1.12
CA VAL A 12 12.98 13.07 0.42
C VAL A 12 12.26 14.10 1.30
N PRO A 13 12.42 15.41 1.04
CA PRO A 13 11.56 16.40 1.67
C PRO A 13 10.13 16.15 1.18
N ASP A 14 9.16 16.16 2.09
CA ASP A 14 7.70 16.11 1.84
C ASP A 14 6.96 14.75 2.02
N VAL A 15 7.58 13.70 2.59
CA VAL A 15 6.78 12.57 3.10
C VAL A 15 6.47 12.79 4.57
N ARG A 16 5.32 13.41 4.86
CA ARG A 16 4.78 13.43 6.23
C ARG A 16 4.68 12.00 6.73
N HIS A 17 5.39 11.70 7.81
CA HIS A 17 5.35 10.40 8.47
C HIS A 17 4.00 10.24 9.18
N LEU A 18 2.97 9.88 8.43
CA LEU A 18 1.67 9.53 8.98
C LEU A 18 1.68 8.06 9.33
N THR A 19 1.34 7.77 10.59
CA THR A 19 1.11 6.38 10.99
C THR A 19 -0.22 5.90 10.45
N PHE A 20 -0.36 4.60 10.26
CA PHE A 20 -1.64 4.03 9.79
C PHE A 20 -2.82 4.35 10.71
N GLU A 21 -2.57 4.47 12.01
CA GLU A 21 -3.58 4.84 13.01
C GLU A 21 -4.12 6.26 12.84
N SER A 22 -3.34 7.15 12.21
CA SER A 22 -3.74 8.53 11.95
C SER A 22 -4.56 8.72 10.67
N LEU A 23 -4.82 7.65 9.92
CA LEU A 23 -5.54 7.73 8.65
C LEU A 23 -7.04 7.94 8.86
N CYS A 24 -7.56 9.05 8.32
CA CYS A 24 -8.99 9.35 8.34
C CYS A 24 -9.75 8.58 7.25
N LEU A 25 -11.02 8.24 7.53
CA LEU A 25 -11.94 7.70 6.53
C LEU A 25 -12.07 8.63 5.32
N GLY A 26 -12.24 8.04 4.13
CA GLY A 26 -12.45 8.76 2.87
C GLY A 26 -11.18 8.94 2.04
N ARG A 27 -11.26 9.83 1.05
CA ARG A 27 -10.15 10.08 0.11
C ARG A 27 -9.09 10.96 0.75
N SER A 28 -7.85 10.49 0.73
CA SER A 28 -6.67 11.23 1.14
C SER A 28 -5.83 11.64 -0.06
N SER A 29 -5.47 12.93 -0.12
CA SER A 29 -4.46 13.46 -1.03
C SER A 29 -3.04 13.30 -0.49
N GLN A 30 -2.89 12.77 0.74
CA GLN A 30 -1.61 12.59 1.39
C GLN A 30 -0.84 11.43 0.76
N SER A 31 0.47 11.41 1.03
CA SER A 31 1.32 10.26 0.72
C SER A 31 1.86 9.66 2.00
N ILE A 32 1.97 8.33 2.03
CA ILE A 32 2.54 7.57 3.15
C ILE A 32 3.65 6.66 2.63
N ALA A 33 4.69 6.45 3.44
CA ALA A 33 5.68 5.40 3.22
C ALA A 33 5.20 4.14 3.94
N ALA A 34 5.24 3.00 3.26
CA ALA A 34 4.77 1.74 3.81
C ALA A 34 5.64 0.58 3.34
N GLY A 35 6.02 -0.32 4.25
CA GLY A 35 6.67 -1.57 3.91
C GLY A 35 5.66 -2.53 3.26
N LEU A 36 5.94 -3.04 2.07
CA LEU A 36 5.09 -4.01 1.40
C LEU A 36 5.40 -5.41 1.95
N LEU A 37 4.53 -5.97 2.79
CA LEU A 37 4.75 -7.28 3.40
C LEU A 37 4.52 -8.42 2.43
N ARG A 38 3.31 -8.52 1.89
CA ARG A 38 2.85 -9.59 0.98
C ARG A 38 1.74 -9.07 0.09
N PHE A 39 1.51 -9.77 -1.01
CA PHE A 39 0.39 -9.50 -1.90
C PHE A 39 -0.10 -10.81 -2.52
N TRP A 40 -1.36 -10.83 -2.94
CA TRP A 40 -1.94 -11.93 -3.67
C TRP A 40 -3.03 -11.45 -4.62
N VAL A 41 -3.33 -12.28 -5.61
CA VAL A 41 -4.44 -12.07 -6.53
C VAL A 41 -5.76 -12.35 -5.81
N SER A 42 -6.68 -11.40 -5.89
CA SER A 42 -8.03 -11.52 -5.35
C SER A 42 -9.01 -11.87 -6.47
N LEU A 43 -9.77 -12.95 -6.26
CA LEU A 43 -10.71 -13.51 -7.24
C LEU A 43 -12.14 -13.45 -6.69
N ASN A 44 -13.11 -13.24 -7.58
CA ASN A 44 -14.53 -13.29 -7.26
C ASN A 44 -15.05 -14.72 -7.40
N PHE A 45 -15.02 -15.50 -6.32
CA PHE A 45 -15.50 -16.90 -6.37
C PHE A 45 -16.96 -17.04 -6.82
N LYS A 46 -17.81 -16.02 -6.59
CA LYS A 46 -19.21 -16.04 -7.03
C LYS A 46 -19.37 -15.82 -8.53
N LYS A 47 -18.36 -15.24 -9.19
CA LYS A 47 -18.40 -14.90 -10.61
C LYS A 47 -17.27 -15.63 -11.34
N ASN A 48 -17.32 -16.95 -11.34
CA ASN A 48 -16.37 -17.83 -12.03
C ASN A 48 -14.89 -17.53 -11.72
N SER A 49 -14.59 -17.13 -10.48
CA SER A 49 -13.23 -16.71 -10.09
C SER A 49 -12.69 -15.54 -10.92
N GLU A 50 -13.55 -14.60 -11.32
CA GLU A 50 -13.16 -13.39 -12.05
C GLU A 50 -12.09 -12.62 -11.27
N PHE A 51 -11.05 -12.17 -11.98
CA PHE A 51 -9.99 -11.36 -11.40
C PHE A 51 -10.54 -10.02 -10.90
N MET A 52 -10.54 -9.81 -9.58
CA MET A 52 -11.02 -8.57 -8.96
C MET A 52 -9.92 -7.53 -8.79
N GLY A 53 -8.69 -7.98 -8.60
CA GLY A 53 -7.56 -7.11 -8.30
C GLY A 53 -6.48 -7.81 -7.49
N ILE A 54 -5.63 -7.01 -6.86
CA ILE A 54 -4.53 -7.48 -6.02
C ILE A 54 -4.75 -6.95 -4.61
N THR A 55 -4.79 -7.86 -3.65
CA THR A 55 -4.71 -7.51 -2.25
C THR A 55 -3.24 -7.36 -1.85
N VAL A 56 -2.94 -6.33 -1.07
CA VAL A 56 -1.59 -6.03 -0.57
C VAL A 56 -1.65 -5.81 0.95
N PHE A 57 -0.65 -6.28 1.69
CA PHE A 57 -0.44 -5.91 3.08
C PHE A 57 0.71 -4.93 3.21
N PHE A 58 0.45 -3.85 3.95
CA PHE A 58 1.41 -2.80 4.26
C PHE A 58 1.76 -2.83 5.75
N LEU A 59 3.03 -2.62 6.06
CA LEU A 59 3.59 -2.46 7.40
C LEU A 59 3.99 -1.00 7.59
N ASP A 60 3.57 -0.44 8.71
CA ASP A 60 4.15 0.76 9.29
C ASP A 60 5.23 0.32 10.28
N GLU A 61 6.48 0.45 9.88
CA GLU A 61 7.62 0.01 10.69
C GLU A 61 7.75 0.80 12.00
N LYS A 62 7.20 2.02 12.08
CA LYS A 62 7.37 2.88 13.26
C LYS A 62 6.53 2.43 14.44
N VAL A 63 5.30 1.97 14.17
CA VAL A 63 4.35 1.53 15.19
C VAL A 63 4.02 0.04 15.08
N ASN A 64 4.73 -0.67 14.20
CA ASN A 64 4.56 -2.11 13.94
C ASN A 64 3.09 -2.50 13.64
N SER A 65 2.40 -1.65 12.88
CA SER A 65 0.99 -1.82 12.52
C SER A 65 0.82 -2.25 11.07
N VAL A 66 -0.18 -3.10 10.79
CA VAL A 66 -0.43 -3.66 9.44
C VAL A 66 -1.78 -3.19 8.93
N ILE A 67 -1.82 -2.75 7.67
CA ILE A 67 -3.06 -2.43 6.97
C ILE A 67 -3.19 -3.15 5.63
N HIS A 68 -4.43 -3.26 5.17
CA HIS A 68 -4.79 -3.93 3.93
C HIS A 68 -5.01 -2.91 2.81
N GLY A 69 -4.27 -3.05 1.72
CA GLY A 69 -4.55 -2.35 0.47
C GLY A 69 -5.23 -3.24 -0.55
N PHE A 70 -5.99 -2.60 -1.43
CA PHE A 70 -6.64 -3.24 -2.55
C PHE A 70 -6.39 -2.42 -3.83
N ILE A 71 -5.78 -3.07 -4.82
CA ILE A 71 -5.58 -2.52 -6.15
C ILE A 71 -6.64 -3.14 -7.07
N PRO A 72 -7.63 -2.38 -7.57
CA PRO A 72 -8.68 -2.93 -8.41
C PRO A 72 -8.15 -3.42 -9.76
N VAL A 73 -8.85 -4.37 -10.40
CA VAL A 73 -8.50 -4.98 -11.69
C VAL A 73 -8.09 -3.96 -12.76
N GLY A 74 -8.81 -2.84 -12.89
CA GLY A 74 -8.52 -1.79 -13.87
C GLY A 74 -7.16 -1.09 -13.68
N ARG A 75 -6.46 -1.33 -12.57
CA ARG A 75 -5.13 -0.82 -12.27
C ARG A 75 -4.09 -1.91 -12.01
N ALA A 76 -4.53 -3.13 -11.76
CA ALA A 76 -3.66 -4.19 -11.29
C ALA A 76 -2.54 -4.52 -12.28
N ASN A 77 -2.83 -4.54 -13.58
CA ASN A 77 -1.82 -4.84 -14.62
C ASN A 77 -0.69 -3.80 -14.66
N HIS A 78 -0.99 -2.54 -14.35
CA HIS A 78 0.02 -1.48 -14.34
C HIS A 78 0.98 -1.62 -13.15
N TYR A 79 0.47 -1.99 -11.98
CA TYR A 79 1.28 -2.04 -10.75
C TYR A 79 1.89 -3.40 -10.45
N ARG A 80 1.28 -4.49 -10.93
CA ARG A 80 1.74 -5.86 -10.64
C ARG A 80 3.24 -6.07 -10.89
N PRO A 81 3.85 -5.57 -11.98
CA PRO A 81 5.30 -5.74 -12.20
C PRO A 81 6.17 -5.05 -11.14
N SER A 82 5.65 -4.01 -10.47
CA SER A 82 6.38 -3.21 -9.48
C SER A 82 6.16 -3.68 -8.04
N LEU A 83 5.24 -4.62 -7.78
CA LEU A 83 5.00 -5.12 -6.43
C LEU A 83 6.09 -6.12 -6.03
N LYS A 84 6.85 -5.79 -5.00
CA LYS A 84 7.89 -6.64 -4.43
C LYS A 84 7.71 -6.76 -2.92
N ALA A 85 7.55 -7.98 -2.41
CA ALA A 85 7.52 -8.20 -0.97
C ALA A 85 8.86 -7.78 -0.33
N GLY A 86 8.78 -7.11 0.80
CA GLY A 86 9.93 -6.52 1.52
C GLY A 86 10.36 -5.14 1.02
N SER A 87 9.77 -4.58 -0.03
CA SER A 87 10.11 -3.20 -0.47
C SER A 87 9.33 -2.15 0.31
N VAL A 88 9.95 -1.02 0.63
CA VAL A 88 9.23 0.19 1.08
C VAL A 88 8.68 0.92 -0.14
N VAL A 89 7.40 1.27 -0.11
CA VAL A 89 6.71 1.97 -1.20
C VAL A 89 6.10 3.29 -0.73
N LYS A 90 6.07 4.27 -1.63
CA LYS A 90 5.28 5.50 -1.44
C LYS A 90 3.87 5.27 -1.98
N VAL A 91 2.90 5.34 -1.08
CA VAL A 91 1.49 5.20 -1.38
C VAL A 91 0.87 6.59 -1.52
N VAL A 92 0.22 6.87 -2.65
CA VAL A 92 -0.38 8.19 -2.94
C VAL A 92 -1.85 8.05 -3.31
N CYS A 93 -2.62 9.14 -3.13
CA CYS A 93 -4.01 9.27 -3.60
C CYS A 93 -4.88 8.06 -3.27
N PHE A 94 -5.02 7.77 -1.98
CA PHE A 94 -5.71 6.59 -1.49
C PHE A 94 -7.06 6.89 -0.86
N GLU A 95 -7.94 5.90 -0.81
CA GLU A 95 -9.21 5.97 -0.08
C GLU A 95 -9.22 4.98 1.07
N VAL A 96 -9.55 5.46 2.26
CA VAL A 96 -9.71 4.65 3.47
C VAL A 96 -11.18 4.28 3.63
N ALA A 97 -11.50 3.00 3.49
CA ALA A 97 -12.91 2.58 3.49
C ALA A 97 -13.48 2.18 4.87
N THR A 98 -12.69 1.68 5.83
CA THR A 98 -13.21 1.28 7.16
C THR A 98 -12.21 1.53 8.30
N GLN A 99 -12.72 1.79 9.52
CA GLN A 99 -11.92 2.05 10.73
C GLN A 99 -11.42 0.79 11.45
N LYS A 100 -12.07 -0.37 11.26
CA LYS A 100 -11.69 -1.62 11.95
C LYS A 100 -10.64 -2.43 11.19
N SER A 101 -10.58 -2.24 9.87
CA SER A 101 -9.58 -2.81 8.98
C SER A 101 -9.44 -1.83 7.83
N PHE A 102 -8.42 -0.98 7.85
CA PHE A 102 -8.20 -0.01 6.79
C PHE A 102 -8.09 -0.76 5.46
N VAL A 103 -9.09 -0.61 4.59
CA VAL A 103 -9.02 -1.05 3.19
C VAL A 103 -8.64 0.18 2.40
N LEU A 104 -7.38 0.23 1.99
CA LEU A 104 -6.87 1.29 1.14
C LEU A 104 -7.15 0.98 -0.32
N ARG A 105 -7.95 1.79 -1.00
CA ARG A 105 -7.93 1.78 -2.47
C ARG A 105 -6.78 2.64 -2.94
N LEU A 106 -5.82 2.06 -3.64
CA LEU A 106 -4.57 2.74 -3.96
C LEU A 106 -4.47 3.17 -5.43
N LEU A 107 -3.77 4.29 -5.61
CA LEU A 107 -3.21 4.73 -6.88
C LEU A 107 -1.70 4.80 -6.64
N LEU A 108 -0.95 3.76 -6.96
CA LEU A 108 0.50 3.85 -6.86
C LEU A 108 0.99 4.78 -7.98
N LYS A 109 2.01 5.60 -7.75
CA LYS A 109 2.70 6.29 -8.84
C LYS A 109 4.14 5.83 -8.77
N HIS A 110 4.70 5.44 -9.91
CA HIS A 110 6.13 5.18 -10.00
C HIS A 110 6.86 6.46 -9.62
N VAL A 111 7.70 6.40 -8.58
CA VAL A 111 8.72 7.42 -8.38
C VAL A 111 9.78 7.10 -9.43
N GLN A 112 9.82 7.91 -10.49
CA GLN A 112 10.98 7.89 -11.37
C GLN A 112 12.07 8.60 -10.57
N ASP A 113 13.10 7.85 -10.17
CA ASP A 113 14.30 8.44 -9.59
C ASP A 113 14.87 9.41 -10.65
N ASN A 114 14.86 10.71 -10.33
CA ASN A 114 15.65 11.72 -11.01
C ASN A 114 16.95 11.90 -10.25
#